data_AF-L2GVC3-F1
#
_entry.id   AF-L2GVC3-F1
#
_cell.length_a   1.000
_cell.length_b   1.000
_cell.length_c   1.000
_cell.angle_alpha   90.00
_cell.angle_beta   90.00
_cell.angle_gamma   90.00
#
_symmetry.space_group_name_H-M   'P 1'
#
loop_
_entity.id
_entity.type
_entity.pdbx_description
1 polymer ?
#
loop_
_entity_poly.entity_id
_entity_poly.type
_entity_poly.pdbx_seq_one_letter_code
_entity_poly.pdbx_strand_id
1 'polypeptide(L)' 'MPKRKNTSHHNQNRKDHRNGIKQPDRNSLSTNGTDDKILRNAIYSKKYNQIGREKYSELYGEQK' A
#
# COMPACT_ATOMS: atom_id res chain seq x y z
N MET A 1 27.21 40.42 -18.02
CA MET A 1 26.02 39.76 -17.46
C MET A 1 25.91 40.12 -15.99
N PRO A 2 24.85 40.80 -15.54
CA PRO A 2 24.74 41.22 -14.14
C PRO A 2 24.53 40.01 -13.22
N LYS A 3 25.15 40.03 -12.04
CA LYS A 3 24.96 38.99 -11.01
C LYS A 3 23.51 39.04 -10.50
N ARG A 4 22.92 37.85 -10.29
CA ARG A 4 21.56 37.67 -9.78
C ARG A 4 21.56 36.80 -8.52
N LYS A 5 20.44 36.76 -7.80
CA LYS A 5 20.27 35.91 -6.62
C LYS A 5 20.33 34.44 -7.03
N ASN A 6 21.11 33.64 -6.30
CA ASN A 6 21.38 32.24 -6.65
C ASN A 6 20.31 31.27 -6.12
N THR A 7 19.72 31.54 -4.94
CA THR A 7 18.70 30.68 -4.30
C THR A 7 17.66 31.51 -3.53
N SER A 8 16.45 30.98 -3.34
CA SER A 8 15.42 31.65 -2.52
C SER A 8 14.32 30.68 -2.09
N HIS A 9 14.15 30.49 -0.78
CA HIS A 9 12.99 29.80 -0.21
C HIS A 9 11.86 30.76 0.22
N HIS A 10 12.01 32.06 -0.08
CA HIS A 10 10.98 33.05 0.21
C HIS A 10 9.67 32.69 -0.49
N ASN A 11 8.55 32.81 0.22
CA ASN A 11 7.19 32.51 -0.24
C ASN A 11 6.87 31.04 -0.55
N GLN A 12 7.81 30.09 -0.41
CA GLN A 12 7.50 28.67 -0.64
C GLN A 12 6.52 28.14 0.41
N ASN A 13 6.81 28.33 1.71
CA ASN A 13 5.90 27.93 2.78
C ASN A 13 4.50 28.55 2.59
N ARG A 14 4.41 29.82 2.16
CA ARG A 14 3.11 30.47 1.91
C ARG A 14 2.36 29.78 0.76
N LYS A 15 3.05 29.37 -0.30
CA LYS A 15 2.46 28.61 -1.42
C LYS A 15 1.99 27.23 -0.98
N ASP A 16 2.82 26.50 -0.24
CA ASP A 16 2.51 25.14 0.22
C ASP A 16 1.27 25.13 1.13
N HIS A 17 1.09 26.19 1.92
CA HIS A 17 -0.05 26.34 2.81
C HIS A 17 -1.28 26.99 2.15
N ARG A 18 -1.23 27.47 0.89
CA ARG A 18 -2.44 28.02 0.23
C ARG A 18 -3.56 27.01 0.11
N ASN A 19 -3.20 25.76 -0.18
CA ASN A 19 -4.13 24.62 -0.26
C ASN A 19 -4.05 23.70 0.98
N GLY A 20 -3.14 24.03 1.90
CA GLY A 20 -2.75 23.20 3.04
C GLY A 20 -1.89 22.00 2.63
N ILE A 21 -1.00 21.58 3.52
CA ILE A 21 -0.21 20.36 3.36
C ILE A 21 -1.13 19.17 3.68
N LYS A 22 -1.59 18.47 2.64
CA LYS A 22 -2.48 17.31 2.79
C LYS A 22 -1.71 16.11 3.32
N GLN A 23 -2.29 15.42 4.28
CA GLN A 23 -1.78 14.12 4.76
C GLN A 23 -2.06 13.04 3.70
N PRO A 24 -1.24 11.97 3.62
CA PRO A 24 -1.55 10.85 2.75
C PRO A 24 -2.88 10.22 3.14
N ASP A 25 -3.60 9.71 2.14
CA ASP A 25 -4.82 8.96 2.38
C ASP A 25 -4.50 7.65 3.13
N ARG A 26 -5.33 7.30 4.10
CA ARG A 26 -5.17 6.09 4.94
C ARG A 26 -5.90 4.88 4.36
N ASN A 27 -6.49 5.02 3.18
CA ASN A 27 -7.22 3.94 2.53
C ASN A 27 -6.30 2.77 2.15
N SER A 28 -6.82 1.55 2.39
CA SER A 28 -6.25 0.21 2.15
C SER A 28 -4.71 0.11 2.11
N LEU A 29 -4.14 -0.45 3.17
CA LEU A 29 -2.73 -0.83 3.20
C LEU A 29 -2.45 -1.91 2.15
N SER A 30 -1.51 -1.63 1.24
CA SER A 30 -0.98 -2.62 0.31
C SER A 30 -0.11 -3.64 1.04
N THR A 31 -0.11 -4.89 0.58
CA THR A 31 0.83 -5.95 1.03
C THR A 31 2.10 -6.00 0.19
N ASN A 32 2.35 -5.02 -0.68
CA ASN A 32 3.59 -4.98 -1.47
C ASN A 32 4.81 -4.83 -0.55
N GLY A 33 5.82 -5.69 -0.75
CA GLY A 33 7.05 -5.70 0.04
C GLY A 33 6.98 -6.51 1.34
N THR A 34 5.86 -7.18 1.64
CA THR A 34 5.81 -8.20 2.70
C THR A 34 6.44 -9.50 2.24
N ASP A 35 6.95 -10.31 3.17
CA ASP A 35 7.52 -11.64 2.87
C ASP A 35 6.52 -12.55 2.14
N ASP A 36 6.92 -13.04 0.97
CA ASP A 36 6.15 -13.96 0.13
C ASP A 36 5.70 -15.21 0.88
N LYS A 37 6.50 -15.72 1.83
CA LYS A 37 6.13 -16.92 2.60
C LYS A 37 4.92 -16.64 3.49
N ILE A 38 4.92 -15.49 4.16
CA ILE A 38 3.81 -15.06 5.04
C ILE A 38 2.59 -14.73 4.19
N LEU A 39 2.78 -14.05 3.06
CA LEU A 39 1.70 -13.68 2.14
C LEU A 39 0.98 -14.92 1.59
N ARG A 40 1.74 -15.92 1.10
CA ARG A 40 1.17 -17.19 0.61
C ARG A 40 0.36 -17.89 1.69
N ASN A 41 0.89 -17.97 2.91
CA ASN A 41 0.17 -18.57 4.02
C ASN A 41 -1.12 -17.80 4.34
N ALA A 42 -1.07 -16.47 4.45
CA ALA A 42 -2.23 -15.63 4.73
C ALA A 42 -3.33 -15.75 3.66
N ILE A 43 -2.94 -15.87 2.38
CA ILE A 43 -3.89 -16.10 1.27
C ILE A 43 -4.58 -17.46 1.42
N TYR A 44 -3.82 -18.53 1.66
CA TYR A 44 -4.40 -19.87 1.86
C TYR A 44 -5.28 -19.94 3.11
N SER A 45 -4.86 -19.32 4.22
CA SER A 45 -5.66 -19.24 5.44
C SER A 45 -7.00 -18.54 5.18
N LYS A 46 -6.99 -17.38 4.49
CA LYS A 46 -8.22 -16.67 4.13
C LYS A 46 -9.11 -17.50 3.20
N LYS A 47 -8.53 -18.22 2.25
CA LYS A 47 -9.25 -19.07 1.29
C LYS A 47 -10.03 -20.20 1.95
N TYR A 48 -9.43 -20.87 2.94
CA TYR A 48 -10.02 -22.04 3.58
C TYR A 48 -10.71 -21.75 4.92
N ASN A 49 -10.81 -20.48 5.33
CA ASN A 49 -11.27 -20.10 6.67
C ASN A 49 -12.70 -20.55 7.01
N GLN A 50 -13.60 -20.63 6.01
CA GLN A 50 -15.02 -20.90 6.26
C GLN A 50 -15.38 -22.39 6.31
N ILE A 51 -14.71 -23.21 5.51
CA ILE A 51 -15.10 -24.62 5.31
C ILE A 51 -13.97 -25.62 5.61
N GLY A 52 -12.74 -25.14 5.81
CA GLY A 52 -11.56 -25.99 5.95
C GLY A 52 -11.05 -26.50 4.61
N ARG A 53 -9.77 -26.89 4.57
CA ARG A 53 -9.07 -27.26 3.33
C ARG A 53 -9.64 -28.55 2.71
N GLU A 54 -9.88 -29.58 3.52
CA GLU A 54 -10.32 -30.90 3.08
C GLU A 54 -11.70 -30.84 2.40
N LYS A 55 -12.68 -30.21 3.05
CA LYS A 55 -14.01 -29.99 2.46
C LYS A 55 -13.97 -29.10 1.23
N TYR A 56 -13.07 -28.11 1.19
CA TYR A 56 -12.88 -27.29 -0.01
C TYR A 56 -12.38 -28.15 -1.18
N SER A 57 -11.43 -29.07 -0.96
CA SER A 57 -10.98 -30.00 -2.01
C SER A 57 -12.06 -31.00 -2.43
N GLU A 58 -12.92 -31.45 -1.52
CA GLU A 58 -14.05 -32.34 -1.88
C GLU A 58 -15.08 -31.63 -2.77
N LEU A 59 -15.40 -30.36 -2.46
CA LEU A 59 -16.42 -29.60 -3.18
C LEU A 59 -15.95 -29.07 -4.55
N TYR A 60 -14.69 -28.63 -4.62
CA TYR A 60 -14.15 -27.93 -5.79
C TYR A 60 -13.07 -28.73 -6.54
N GLY A 61 -12.73 -29.93 -6.08
CA GLY A 61 -11.67 -30.78 -6.63
C GLY A 61 -10.27 -30.45 -6.10
N GLU A 62 -9.29 -31.27 -6.48
CA GLU A 62 -7.90 -31.07 -6.05
C GLU A 62 -7.31 -29.77 -6.62
N GLN A 63 -6.69 -28.99 -5.74
CA GLN A 63 -5.96 -27.78 -6.08
C GLN A 63 -4.58 -28.16 -6.66
N LYS A 64 -4.31 -27.75 -7.91
CA LYS A 64 -2.99 -27.86 -8.54
C LYS A 64 -1.99 -26.84 -7.98
#